data_AF-A0A6B3HAW6-F1
#
_entry.id   AF-A0A6B3HAW6-F1
#
_cell.length_a   1.000
_cell.length_b   1.000
_cell.length_c   1.000
_cell.angle_alpha   90.00
_cell.angle_beta   90.00
_cell.angle_gamma   90.00
#
_symmetry.space_group_name_H-M   'P 1'
#
loop_
_entity.id
_entity.type
_entity.pdbx_description
1 polymer ?
#
loop_
_entity_poly.entity_id
_entity_poly.type
_entity_poly.pdbx_seq_one_letter_code
_entity_poly.pdbx_strand_id
1 'polypeptide(L)'
;IETWYLNRFRKLRATAFQDPSSYFRKYTQVSEEEALDYARTMWRTINKPNLLENVAPTRGRATLVLRKGPDHKVQKLSLRKL
;
A
#
# COMPACT_ATOMS: atom_id res chain seq x y z
N ILE A 1 -5.92 -0.03 -4.87
CA ILE A 1 -4.79 0.28 -3.95
C ILE A 1 -4.21 -0.98 -3.32
N GLU A 2 -5.05 -1.90 -2.80
CA GLU A 2 -4.61 -3.17 -2.21
C GLU A 2 -3.55 -3.92 -3.04
N THR A 3 -3.79 -4.12 -4.33
CA THR A 3 -2.83 -4.76 -5.24
C THR A 3 -1.44 -4.11 -5.21
N TRP A 4 -1.37 -2.77 -5.16
CA TRP A 4 -0.09 -2.06 -5.08
C TRP A 4 0.58 -2.27 -3.74
N TYR A 5 -0.18 -2.29 -2.65
CA TYR A 5 0.34 -2.60 -1.32
C TYR A 5 0.94 -4.01 -1.28
N LEU A 6 0.21 -5.02 -1.77
CA LEU A 6 0.67 -6.42 -1.81
C LEU A 6 1.90 -6.59 -2.71
N ASN A 7 1.92 -5.96 -3.88
CA ASN A 7 3.08 -5.99 -4.79
C ASN A 7 4.31 -5.34 -4.15
N ARG A 8 4.14 -4.24 -3.41
CA ARG A 8 5.23 -3.62 -2.66
C ARG A 8 5.72 -4.53 -1.52
N PHE A 9 4.81 -5.14 -0.77
CA PHE A 9 5.15 -6.11 0.29
C PHE A 9 5.97 -7.27 -0.28
N ARG A 10 5.52 -7.86 -1.40
CA ARG A 10 6.26 -8.92 -2.12
C ARG A 10 7.67 -8.48 -2.48
N LYS A 11 7.85 -7.28 -3.06
CA LYS A 11 9.16 -6.74 -3.41
C LYS A 11 10.08 -6.55 -2.19
N LEU A 12 9.54 -6.00 -1.10
CA LEU A 12 10.30 -5.81 0.14
C LEU A 12 10.72 -7.13 0.78
N ARG A 13 9.83 -8.14 0.79
CA ARG A 13 10.18 -9.51 1.18
C ARG A 13 11.28 -10.09 0.29
N ALA A 14 11.15 -9.93 -1.03
CA ALA A 14 12.09 -10.50 -1.98
C ALA A 14 13.52 -9.96 -1.83
N THR A 15 13.72 -8.73 -1.32
CA THR A 15 15.07 -8.18 -1.09
C THR A 15 15.56 -8.38 0.34
N ALA A 16 14.70 -8.80 1.27
CA ALA A 16 15.02 -8.85 2.70
C ALA A 16 16.05 -9.91 3.10
N PHE A 17 16.30 -10.92 2.26
CA PHE A 17 17.32 -11.94 2.54
C PHE A 17 18.75 -11.36 2.54
N GLN A 18 18.96 -10.23 1.85
CA GLN A 18 20.27 -9.59 1.73
C GLN A 18 20.70 -8.84 2.99
N ASP A 19 19.77 -8.58 3.91
CA ASP A 19 20.02 -7.81 5.14
C ASP A 19 19.47 -8.58 6.37
N PRO A 20 20.36 -9.09 7.24
CA PRO A 20 19.95 -9.76 8.47
C PRO A 20 19.13 -8.92 9.43
N SER A 21 19.28 -7.60 9.39
CA SER A 21 18.57 -6.65 10.24
C SER A 21 17.22 -6.22 9.67
N SER A 22 16.88 -6.65 8.45
CA SER A 22 15.64 -6.27 7.80
C SER A 22 14.41 -6.71 8.59
N TYR A 23 13.52 -5.76 8.87
CA TYR A 23 12.20 -6.05 9.45
C TYR A 23 11.43 -7.12 8.65
N PHE A 24 11.64 -7.18 7.33
CA PHE A 24 10.95 -8.10 6.44
C PHE A 24 11.53 -9.53 6.44
N ARG A 25 12.69 -9.75 7.10
CA ARG A 25 13.35 -11.07 7.17
C ARG A 25 12.44 -12.15 7.75
N LYS A 26 11.62 -11.84 8.76
CA LYS A 26 10.65 -12.79 9.33
C LYS A 26 9.66 -13.32 8.28
N TYR A 27 9.34 -12.54 7.26
CA TYR A 27 8.42 -12.97 6.19
C TYR A 27 9.12 -13.81 5.10
N THR A 28 10.46 -13.88 5.08
CA THR A 28 11.19 -14.81 4.19
C THR A 28 11.26 -16.21 4.77
N GLN A 29 10.95 -16.39 6.06
CA GLN A 29 10.98 -17.68 6.76
C GLN A 29 9.73 -18.54 6.52
N VAL A 30 8.72 -17.97 5.87
CA VAL A 30 7.48 -18.63 5.49
C VAL A 30 7.31 -18.61 3.96
N SER A 31 6.37 -19.40 3.45
CA SER A 31 6.05 -19.42 2.03
C SER A 31 5.59 -18.02 1.57
N GLU A 32 5.75 -17.72 0.28
CA GLU A 32 5.31 -16.42 -0.23
C GLU A 32 3.79 -16.25 -0.11
N GLU A 33 3.03 -17.33 -0.29
CA GLU A 33 1.58 -17.34 -0.12
C GLU A 33 1.18 -16.95 1.30
N GLU A 34 1.78 -17.61 2.29
CA GLU A 34 1.53 -17.32 3.71
C GLU A 34 1.93 -15.88 4.06
N ALA A 35 3.08 -15.42 3.58
CA ALA A 35 3.51 -14.03 3.75
C ALA A 35 2.52 -13.02 3.15
N LEU A 36 1.93 -13.33 1.99
CA LEU A 36 0.92 -12.49 1.34
C LEU A 36 -0.43 -12.53 2.06
N ASP A 37 -0.77 -13.62 2.74
CA ASP A 37 -1.95 -13.69 3.60
C ASP A 37 -1.80 -12.83 4.85
N TYR A 38 -0.61 -12.79 5.45
CA TYR A 38 -0.30 -11.81 6.49
C TYR A 38 -0.43 -10.38 5.97
N ALA A 39 0.12 -10.08 4.79
CA ALA A 39 0.01 -8.77 4.17
C ALA A 39 -1.45 -8.38 3.88
N ARG A 40 -2.26 -9.32 3.35
CA ARG A 40 -3.70 -9.13 3.12
C ARG A 40 -4.44 -8.83 4.42
N THR A 41 -4.13 -9.56 5.49
CA THR A 41 -4.71 -9.32 6.81
C THR A 41 -4.36 -7.92 7.30
N MET A 42 -3.08 -7.53 7.31
CA MET A 42 -2.66 -6.17 7.68
C MET A 42 -3.32 -5.09 6.82
N TRP A 43 -3.48 -5.33 5.52
CA TRP A 43 -4.21 -4.39 4.67
C TRP A 43 -5.66 -4.26 5.12
N ARG A 44 -6.36 -5.37 5.34
CA ARG A 44 -7.79 -5.38 5.70
C ARG A 44 -8.08 -4.84 7.10
N THR A 45 -7.18 -5.05 8.06
CA THR A 45 -7.42 -4.71 9.47
C THR A 45 -6.76 -3.41 9.92
N ILE A 46 -5.73 -2.94 9.21
CA ILE A 46 -4.99 -1.73 9.60
C ILE A 46 -5.10 -0.67 8.51
N ASN A 47 -4.58 -0.96 7.31
CA ASN A 47 -4.40 0.08 6.30
C ASN A 47 -5.71 0.51 5.61
N LYS A 48 -6.62 -0.43 5.35
CA LYS A 48 -7.92 -0.15 4.72
C LYS A 48 -8.85 0.62 5.66
N PRO A 49 -9.03 0.25 6.95
CA PRO A 49 -9.79 1.06 7.89
C PRO A 49 -9.20 2.45 8.02
N ASN A 50 -7.87 2.58 8.20
CA ASN A 50 -7.21 3.88 8.25
C ASN A 50 -7.43 4.71 6.97
N LEU A 51 -7.37 4.09 5.80
CA LEU A 51 -7.64 4.75 4.53
C LEU A 51 -9.08 5.29 4.48
N LEU A 52 -10.07 4.50 4.90
CA LEU A 52 -11.48 4.87 4.78
C LEU A 52 -11.93 5.86 5.85
N GLU A 53 -11.46 5.68 7.08
CA GLU A 53 -11.93 6.40 8.25
C GLU A 53 -11.15 7.69 8.50
N ASN A 54 -9.83 7.70 8.20
CA ASN A 54 -8.96 8.81 8.58
C ASN A 54 -8.39 9.56 7.36
N VAL A 55 -7.93 8.84 6.33
CA VAL A 55 -7.24 9.46 5.19
C VAL A 55 -8.24 9.98 4.15
N ALA A 56 -9.12 9.13 3.63
CA ALA A 56 -10.04 9.48 2.55
C ALA A 56 -10.97 10.67 2.87
N PRO A 57 -11.48 10.84 4.11
CA PRO A 57 -12.33 11.99 4.44
C PRO A 57 -11.61 13.35 4.31
N THR A 58 -10.27 13.36 4.40
CA THR A 58 -9.49 14.60 4.21
C THR A 58 -9.35 15.03 2.75
N ARG A 59 -9.71 14.17 1.78
CA ARG A 59 -9.54 14.44 0.34
C ARG A 59 -10.18 15.75 -0.12
N GLY A 60 -11.33 16.11 0.43
CA GLY A 60 -12.04 17.35 0.07
C GLY A 60 -11.31 18.63 0.47
N ARG A 61 -10.32 18.53 1.37
CA ARG A 61 -9.51 19.67 1.83
C ARG A 61 -8.27 19.91 0.96
N ALA A 62 -7.92 18.99 0.08
CA ALA A 62 -6.72 19.10 -0.76
C ALA A 62 -6.86 20.19 -1.84
N THR A 63 -5.77 20.93 -2.10
CA THR A 63 -5.69 21.92 -3.19
C THR A 63 -5.73 21.24 -4.56
N LEU A 64 -5.04 20.11 -4.71
CA LEU A 64 -4.97 19.30 -5.93
C LEU A 64 -5.21 17.84 -5.60
N VAL A 65 -6.11 17.19 -6.33
CA VAL A 65 -6.35 15.75 -6.24
C VAL A 65 -5.91 15.07 -7.54
N LEU A 66 -4.97 14.12 -7.42
CA LEU A 66 -4.53 13.27 -8.53
C LEU A 66 -5.19 11.90 -8.44
N ARG A 67 -5.95 11.51 -9.46
CA ARG A 67 -6.53 10.16 -9.58
C ARG A 67 -5.63 9.29 -10.45
N LYS A 68 -5.08 8.24 -9.86
CA LYS A 68 -4.26 7.24 -10.56
C LYS A 68 -5.15 6.14 -11.17
N GLY A 69 -4.81 5.70 -12.37
CA GLY A 69 -5.28 4.46 -12.98
C GLY A 69 -4.58 3.23 -12.40
N PRO A 70 -4.95 2.00 -12.81
CA PRO A 70 -4.44 0.75 -12.25
C PRO A 70 -2.93 0.53 -12.47
N ASP A 71 -2.36 1.13 -13.50
CA ASP A 71 -0.95 1.08 -13.90
C ASP A 71 -0.10 2.20 -13.30
N HIS A 72 -0.61 2.86 -12.25
CA HIS A 72 -0.02 4.03 -11.61
C HIS A 72 0.02 5.33 -12.43
N LYS A 73 -0.44 5.35 -13.69
CA LYS A 73 -0.53 6.60 -14.45
C LYS A 73 -1.60 7.51 -13.88
N VAL A 74 -1.37 8.82 -13.90
CA VAL A 74 -2.41 9.79 -13.54
C VAL A 74 -3.43 9.85 -14.69
N GLN A 75 -4.71 9.69 -14.35
CA GLN A 75 -5.81 9.73 -15.32
C GLN A 75 -6.68 10.98 -15.17
N LYS A 76 -6.70 11.59 -13.99
CA LYS A 76 -7.48 12.82 -13.74
C LYS A 76 -6.79 13.70 -12.72
N LEU A 77 -6.85 15.00 -12.97
CA LEU A 77 -6.44 16.05 -12.06
C LEU A 77 -7.68 16.90 -11.71
N SER A 78 -7.86 17.20 -10.44
CA SER A 78 -8.88 18.14 -9.96
C SER A 78 -8.19 19.21 -9.12
N LEU A 79 -8.11 20.43 -9.65
CA LEU A 79 -7.57 21.60 -8.96
C LEU A 79 -8.72 22.40 -8.36
N ARG A 80 -8.60 22.79 -7.09
CA ARG A 80 -9.57 23.66 -6.42
C ARG A 80 -9.47 25.07 -7.03
N LYS A 81 -10.61 25.64 -7.44
CA LYS A 81 -10.69 27.06 -7.81
C LYS A 81 -10.61 27.91 -6.55
N LEU A 82 -9.81 28.98 -6.60
CA LEU A 82 -9.71 29.98 -5.53
C LEU A 82 -10.96 30.87 -5.50
#